data_AF-A0A7V6GKY2-F1
#
_entry.id   AF-A0A7V6GKY2-F1
#
_cell.length_a   1.000
_cell.length_b   1.000
_cell.length_c   1.000
_cell.angle_alpha   90.00
_cell.angle_beta   90.00
_cell.angle_gamma   90.00
#
_symmetry.space_group_name_H-M   'P 1'
#
loop_
_entity.id
_entity.type
_entity.pdbx_description
1 polymer ?
#
loop_
_entity_poly.entity_id
_entity_poly.type
_entity_poly.pdbx_seq_one_letter_code
_entity_poly.pdbx_strand_id
1 'polypeptide(L)'
;MDITFIFLSSLTLFLIGVFSSLFFKNISRIIISLQLIFTAAIINFLGFSQILYGTSIWAVTFMLIAVITIFLFQYMIIFYLKSNIYQYKTDKLDFSSGLYNFKINDWLGDD
;
A
#
# COMPACT_ATOMS: atom_id res chain seq x y z
N MET A 1 -13.02 7.09 22.66
CA MET A 1 -12.76 7.45 21.25
C MET A 1 -13.93 6.93 20.45
N ASP A 2 -14.58 7.76 19.63
CA ASP A 2 -15.78 7.32 18.90
C ASP A 2 -15.43 6.34 17.78
N ILE A 3 -16.28 5.34 17.59
CA ILE A 3 -16.10 4.31 16.55
C ILE A 3 -16.10 4.92 15.14
N THR A 4 -16.88 5.98 14.96
CA THR A 4 -16.95 6.77 13.72
C THR A 4 -15.61 7.40 13.39
N PHE A 5 -14.87 7.87 14.40
CA PHE A 5 -13.53 8.42 14.23
C PHE A 5 -12.51 7.37 13.78
N ILE A 6 -12.58 6.15 14.35
CA ILE A 6 -11.72 5.03 13.95
C ILE A 6 -11.97 4.65 12.49
N PHE A 7 -13.23 4.56 12.07
CA PHE A 7 -13.55 4.25 10.67
C PHE A 7 -13.16 5.38 9.71
N LEU A 8 -13.43 6.64 10.07
CA LEU A 8 -13.07 7.80 9.24
C LEU A 8 -11.55 7.92 9.05
N SER A 9 -10.78 7.72 10.12
CA SER A 9 -9.32 7.71 10.04
C SER A 9 -8.79 6.56 9.20
N SER A 10 -9.37 5.35 9.34
CA SER A 10 -9.02 4.21 8.47
C SER A 10 -9.32 4.49 7.00
N LEU A 11 -10.47 5.09 6.69
CA LEU A 11 -10.85 5.45 5.34
C LEU A 11 -9.90 6.49 4.75
N THR A 12 -9.51 7.49 5.54
CA THR A 12 -8.59 8.55 5.12
C THR A 12 -7.21 7.96 4.80
N LEU A 13 -6.68 7.09 5.65
CA LEU A 13 -5.41 6.38 5.41
C LEU A 13 -5.48 5.51 4.16
N PHE A 14 -6.59 4.81 3.94
CA PHE A 14 -6.80 4.00 2.75
C PHE A 14 -6.78 4.86 1.48
N LEU A 15 -7.51 5.98 1.47
CA LEU A 15 -7.55 6.90 0.33
C LEU A 15 -6.18 7.51 0.03
N ILE A 16 -5.44 7.92 1.06
CA ILE A 16 -4.06 8.42 0.89
C ILE A 16 -3.17 7.32 0.28
N GLY A 17 -3.28 6.08 0.77
CA GLY A 17 -2.53 4.95 0.25
C GLY A 17 -2.86 4.63 -1.21
N VAL A 18 -4.14 4.57 -1.57
CA VAL A 18 -4.60 4.33 -2.96
C VAL A 18 -4.13 5.45 -3.87
N PHE A 19 -4.36 6.71 -3.49
CA PHE A 19 -3.92 7.86 -4.27
C PHE A 19 -2.40 7.80 -4.49
N SER A 20 -1.62 7.65 -3.42
CA SER A 20 -0.17 7.58 -3.49
C SER A 20 0.33 6.43 -4.39
N SER A 21 -0.33 5.28 -4.35
CA SER A 21 0.01 4.11 -5.18
C SER A 21 -0.20 4.36 -6.68
N LEU A 22 -1.20 5.17 -7.04
CA LEU A 22 -1.51 5.49 -8.44
C LEU A 22 -0.57 6.56 -9.02
N PHE A 23 -0.15 7.53 -8.21
CA PHE A 23 0.64 8.68 -8.69
C PHE A 23 2.16 8.50 -8.57
N PHE A 24 2.64 7.60 -7.70
CA PHE A 24 4.08 7.37 -7.57
C PHE A 24 4.63 6.45 -8.65
N LYS A 25 5.70 6.90 -9.33
CA LYS A 25 6.45 6.11 -10.31
C LYS A 25 7.55 5.24 -9.69
N ASN A 26 8.01 5.61 -8.49
CA ASN A 26 9.08 4.89 -7.81
C ASN A 26 8.52 3.69 -7.05
N ILE A 27 9.03 2.49 -7.35
CA ILE A 27 8.55 1.24 -6.74
C ILE A 27 8.64 1.25 -5.20
N SER A 28 9.68 1.89 -4.64
CA SER A 28 9.81 2.07 -3.19
C SER A 28 8.66 2.89 -2.59
N ARG A 29 8.20 3.94 -3.29
CA ARG A 29 7.08 4.77 -2.86
C ARG A 29 5.74 4.05 -3.04
N ILE A 30 5.59 3.25 -4.08
CA ILE A 30 4.42 2.38 -4.26
C ILE A 30 4.31 1.39 -3.09
N ILE A 31 5.43 0.79 -2.68
CA ILE A 31 5.44 -0.15 -1.55
C ILE A 31 5.11 0.56 -0.23
N ILE A 32 5.60 1.79 -0.01
CA ILE A 32 5.19 2.61 1.15
C ILE A 32 3.69 2.90 1.10
N SER A 33 3.14 3.14 -0.09
CA SER A 33 1.70 3.39 -0.26
C SER A 33 0.86 2.15 0.09
N LEU A 34 1.34 0.96 -0.29
CA LEU A 34 0.75 -0.31 0.13
C LEU A 34 0.77 -0.47 1.66
N GLN A 35 1.81 0.00 2.36
CA GLN A 35 1.83 -0.03 3.83
C GLN A 35 0.68 0.79 4.43
N LEU A 36 0.38 1.95 3.85
CA LEU A 36 -0.75 2.78 4.31
C LEU A 36 -2.09 2.06 4.10
N ILE A 37 -2.26 1.39 2.95
CA ILE A 37 -3.45 0.60 2.63
C ILE A 37 -3.62 -0.54 3.65
N PHE A 38 -2.56 -1.32 3.91
CA PHE A 38 -2.64 -2.41 4.88
C PHE A 38 -2.90 -1.89 6.30
N THR A 39 -2.24 -0.81 6.70
CA THR A 39 -2.46 -0.19 8.02
C THR A 39 -3.91 0.26 8.19
N ALA A 40 -4.51 0.86 7.15
CA ALA A 40 -5.92 1.21 7.14
C ALA A 40 -6.83 -0.01 7.30
N ALA A 41 -6.58 -1.08 6.56
CA ALA A 41 -7.33 -2.33 6.67
C ALA A 41 -7.21 -2.95 8.07
N ILE A 42 -6.03 -2.87 8.68
CA ILE A 42 -5.78 -3.38 10.03
C ILE A 42 -6.60 -2.62 11.07
N ILE A 43 -6.57 -1.29 11.03
CA ILE A 43 -7.35 -0.43 11.92
C ILE A 43 -8.84 -0.72 11.77
N ASN A 44 -9.30 -0.85 10.52
CA ASN A 44 -10.70 -1.13 10.22
C ASN A 44 -11.14 -2.50 10.79
N PHE A 45 -10.35 -3.54 10.53
CA PHE A 45 -10.63 -4.89 11.03
C PHE A 45 -10.63 -4.97 12.55
N LEU A 46 -9.65 -4.36 13.23
CA LEU A 46 -9.60 -4.32 14.69
C LEU A 46 -10.78 -3.55 15.27
N GLY A 47 -11.14 -2.42 14.66
CA GLY A 47 -12.34 -1.65 15.04
C GLY A 47 -13.61 -2.48 14.89
N PHE A 48 -13.77 -3.19 13.77
CA PHE A 48 -14.93 -4.05 13.51
C PHE A 48 -14.99 -5.25 14.47
N SER A 49 -13.84 -5.89 14.72
CA SER A 49 -13.74 -7.00 15.67
C SER A 49 -14.12 -6.58 17.08
N GLN A 50 -13.72 -5.38 17.50
CA GLN A 50 -14.06 -4.86 18.82
C GLN A 50 -15.58 -4.65 18.99
N ILE A 51 -16.28 -4.26 17.93
CA ILE A 51 -17.74 -4.06 17.94
C ILE A 51 -18.48 -5.39 18.03
N LEU A 52 -18.11 -6.37 17.20
CA LEU A 52 -18.86 -7.62 17.06
C LEU A 52 -18.55 -8.65 18.14
N TYR A 53 -17.28 -8.78 18.50
CA TYR A 53 -16.79 -9.87 19.34
C TYR A 53 -16.19 -9.38 20.65
N GLY A 54 -16.18 -8.06 20.90
CA GLY A 54 -15.43 -7.45 21.98
C GLY A 54 -13.91 -7.53 21.75
N THR A 55 -13.14 -7.27 22.79
CA THR A 55 -11.67 -7.41 22.76
C THR A 55 -11.28 -8.90 22.77
N SER A 56 -11.40 -9.54 21.62
CA SER A 56 -10.98 -10.93 21.41
C SER A 56 -9.46 -10.99 21.24
N ILE A 57 -8.78 -11.71 22.14
CA ILE A 57 -7.34 -11.97 22.04
C ILE A 57 -6.99 -12.56 20.67
N TRP A 58 -7.86 -13.44 20.13
CA TRP A 58 -7.64 -14.13 18.87
C TRP A 58 -7.62 -13.20 17.67
N ALA A 59 -8.48 -12.17 17.66
CA ALA A 59 -8.49 -11.17 16.59
C ALA A 59 -7.19 -10.36 16.61
N VAL A 60 -6.70 -9.99 17.79
CA VAL A 60 -5.42 -9.28 17.94
C VAL A 60 -4.26 -10.16 17.48
N THR A 61 -4.20 -11.42 17.91
CA THR A 61 -3.12 -12.35 17.53
C THR A 61 -3.12 -12.64 16.04
N PHE A 62 -4.29 -12.87 15.44
CA PHE A 62 -4.44 -13.06 13.99
C PHE A 62 -3.91 -11.86 13.22
N MET A 63 -4.30 -10.66 13.63
CA MET A 63 -3.84 -9.42 13.00
C MET A 63 -2.34 -9.21 13.16
N LEU A 64 -1.77 -9.52 14.33
CA LEU A 64 -0.33 -9.40 14.58
C LEU A 64 0.46 -10.33 13.64
N ILE A 65 0.02 -11.58 13.47
CA ILE A 65 0.63 -12.53 12.53
C ILE A 65 0.50 -12.04 11.09
N ALA A 66 -0.68 -11.55 10.70
CA ALA A 66 -0.92 -11.00 9.36
C ALA A 66 -0.03 -9.79 9.07
N VAL A 67 0.14 -8.87 10.03
CA VAL A 67 1.01 -7.71 9.90
C VAL A 67 2.45 -8.15 9.68
N ILE A 68 2.98 -9.01 10.55
CA ILE A 68 4.38 -9.48 10.44
C ILE A 68 4.63 -10.15 9.09
N THR A 69 3.72 -11.02 8.65
CA THR A 69 3.87 -11.74 7.38
C THR A 69 3.82 -10.80 6.17
N ILE A 70 2.90 -9.83 6.14
CA ILE A 70 2.83 -8.83 5.06
C ILE A 70 4.09 -7.98 5.02
N PHE A 71 4.56 -7.49 6.18
CA PHE A 71 5.76 -6.67 6.25
C PHE A 71 7.02 -7.43 5.84
N LEU A 72 7.16 -8.69 6.25
CA LEU A 72 8.26 -9.56 5.81
C LEU A 72 8.21 -9.79 4.29
N PHE A 73 7.03 -10.06 3.74
CA PHE A 73 6.85 -10.27 2.30
C PHE A 73 7.22 -9.02 1.49
N GLN A 74 6.78 -7.84 1.93
CA GLN A 74 7.16 -6.58 1.28
C GLN A 74 8.65 -6.30 1.40
N TYR A 75 9.27 -6.59 2.55
CA TYR A 75 10.71 -6.47 2.70
C TYR A 75 11.46 -7.39 1.74
N MET A 76 11.01 -8.63 1.56
CA MET A 76 11.58 -9.56 0.57
C MET A 76 11.45 -9.03 -0.86
N ILE A 77 10.30 -8.45 -1.23
CA ILE A 77 10.13 -7.82 -2.55
C ILE A 77 11.13 -6.68 -2.75
N ILE A 78 11.26 -5.78 -1.77
CA ILE A 78 12.22 -4.67 -1.85
C ILE A 78 13.65 -5.20 -1.98
N PHE A 79 14.02 -6.18 -1.16
CA PHE A 79 15.34 -6.78 -1.16
C PHE A 79 15.65 -7.45 -2.50
N TYR A 80 14.71 -8.21 -3.05
CA TYR A 80 14.83 -8.88 -4.35
C TYR A 80 14.99 -7.85 -5.48
N LEU A 81 14.12 -6.84 -5.54
CA LEU A 81 14.20 -5.78 -6.54
C LEU A 81 15.54 -5.03 -6.44
N LYS A 82 15.98 -4.69 -5.23
CA LYS A 82 17.27 -4.03 -5.03
C LYS A 82 18.41 -4.93 -5.51
N SER A 83 18.45 -6.19 -5.08
CA SER A 83 19.48 -7.16 -5.49
C SER A 83 19.57 -7.31 -7.02
N ASN A 84 18.43 -7.45 -7.71
CA ASN A 84 18.38 -7.54 -9.17
C ASN A 84 18.77 -6.23 -9.87
N ILE A 85 18.35 -5.06 -9.36
CA ILE A 85 18.74 -3.76 -9.95
C ILE A 85 20.25 -3.51 -9.81
N TYR A 86 20.87 -3.96 -8.72
CA TYR A 86 22.34 -3.90 -8.58
C TYR A 86 23.05 -4.82 -9.57
N GLN A 87 22.44 -5.95 -9.97
CA GLN A 87 22.95 -6.79 -11.05
C GLN A 87 22.71 -6.16 -12.44
N TYR A 88 21.59 -5.45 -12.63
CA TYR A 88 21.21 -4.80 -13.90
C TYR A 88 21.76 -3.39 -14.09
N LYS A 89 22.62 -2.87 -13.20
CA LYS A 89 23.19 -1.52 -13.35
C LYS A 89 24.09 -1.36 -14.58
N THR A 90 24.30 -2.43 -15.36
CA THR A 90 24.87 -2.38 -16.72
C THR A 90 23.87 -2.06 -17.82
N ASP A 91 22.56 -2.26 -17.62
CA ASP A 91 21.55 -1.98 -18.64
C ASP A 91 20.39 -1.17 -18.06
N LYS A 92 20.19 0.02 -18.65
CA LYS A 92 19.19 1.02 -18.29
C LYS A 92 17.81 0.39 -18.14
N LEU A 93 17.36 0.24 -16.89
CA LEU A 93 15.96 -0.04 -16.59
C LEU A 93 15.15 1.22 -16.86
N ASP A 94 14.77 1.40 -18.12
CA ASP A 94 13.74 2.34 -18.55
C ASP A 94 12.39 1.88 -17.99
N PHE A 95 12.09 2.30 -16.76
CA PHE A 95 10.73 2.33 -16.21
C PHE A 95 9.89 3.45 -16.88
N SER A 96 10.07 3.67 -18.18
CA SER A 96 9.33 4.68 -18.97
C SER A 96 7.95 4.18 -19.41
N SER A 97 7.67 2.88 -19.28
CA SER A 97 6.34 2.28 -19.49
C SER A 97 5.54 2.25 -18.19
N GLY A 98 5.28 3.44 -17.62
CA GLY A 98 4.19 3.59 -16.68
C GLY A 98 2.89 3.09 -17.33
N LEU A 99 2.11 2.27 -16.63
CA LEU A 99 0.83 1.72 -17.10
C LEU A 99 -0.20 2.80 -17.47
N TYR A 100 0.07 4.07 -17.18
CA TYR A 100 -0.70 5.23 -17.62
C TYR A 100 0.23 6.41 -17.93
N ASN A 101 0.76 6.46 -19.14
CA ASN A 101 1.16 7.75 -19.73
C ASN A 101 -0.12 8.45 -20.21
N PHE A 102 -0.94 8.96 -19.29
CA PHE A 102 -1.91 9.97 -19.68
C PHE A 102 -1.13 11.25 -19.98
N LYS A 103 -0.78 11.48 -21.24
CA LYS A 103 -0.40 12.81 -21.68
C LYS A 103 -1.68 13.64 -21.66
N ILE A 104 -1.61 14.82 -21.05
CA ILE A 104 -2.72 15.80 -21.07
C ILE A 104 -3.18 16.08 -22.51
N ASN A 105 -2.28 15.93 -23.48
CA ASN A 105 -2.54 16.10 -24.90
C ASN A 105 -3.43 15.00 -25.51
N ASP A 106 -3.53 13.81 -24.91
CA ASP A 106 -4.39 12.73 -25.44
C ASP A 106 -5.90 13.05 -25.24
N TRP A 107 -6.23 13.99 -24.34
CA TRP A 107 -7.60 14.42 -24.09
C TRP A 107 -8.09 15.48 -25.09
N LEU A 108 -7.17 16.23 -25.71
CA LEU A 108 -7.51 17.34 -26.59
C LEU A 108 -7.60 16.98 -28.07
N GLY A 109 -7.22 15.75 -28.45
CA GLY A 109 -7.40 15.26 -29.82
C GLY A 109 -6.80 16.20 -30.85
N ASP A 110 -5.49 16.43 -30.78
CA ASP A 110 -4.78 17.16 -31.83
C ASP A 110 -4.09 16.15 -32.76
N ASP A 111 -4.41 16.25 -34.05
CA ASP A 111 -3.79 15.54 -35.19
C ASP A 111 -2.27 15.77 -35.30
#